data_AF-A0A9D2F199-F1
#
_entry.id   AF-A0A9D2F199-F1
#
_cell.length_a   1.000
_cell.length_b   1.000
_cell.length_c   1.000
_cell.angle_alpha   90.00
_cell.angle_beta   90.00
_cell.angle_gamma   90.00
#
_symmetry.space_group_name_H-M   'P 1'
#
loop_
_entity.id
_entity.type
_entity.pdbx_description
1 polymer ?
#
loop_
_entity_poly.entity_id
_entity_poly.type
_entity_poly.pdbx_seq_one_letter_code
_entity_poly.pdbx_strand_id
1 'polypeptide(L)'
;MKTYHEKTGELIESPDLSAGYTYPGKRYVGTERRVLAGTVALYPPDGLRVEVPIYEDCLFFHPWEPGEKPEENPQPPDPKPSDTAATWDELAAAYSEGGDICMSMDAKTLVLDVLRDLGAREAAELRQNAAEMDGTTIIAYERAVPAWSHERDYSAWPAGAPVADEGQVWLLIQPHNAASYEGRPSTLRALWGLAHTKDPTRAKPWVDPYGTSGMYMVGECYRAKDGTVYRCLQDNCVYDAQALPSAWEEVEV
;
A
#
# COMPACT_ATOMS: atom_id res chain seq x y z
N MET A 1 -16.74 34.41 -16.07
CA MET A 1 -16.11 33.84 -14.85
C MET A 1 -17.09 34.08 -13.70
N LYS A 2 -17.41 33.06 -12.90
CA LYS A 2 -18.37 33.23 -11.79
C LYS A 2 -17.70 33.96 -10.63
N THR A 3 -18.43 34.84 -9.95
CA THR A 3 -17.94 35.54 -8.77
C THR A 3 -18.65 35.03 -7.53
N TYR A 4 -17.92 34.70 -6.47
CA TYR A 4 -18.46 34.19 -5.24
C TYR A 4 -18.11 35.10 -4.07
N HIS A 5 -19.03 35.26 -3.12
CA HIS A 5 -18.69 35.91 -1.86
C HIS A 5 -17.66 35.08 -1.12
N GLU A 6 -16.54 35.66 -0.72
CA GLU A 6 -15.43 34.93 -0.10
C GLU A 6 -15.85 34.17 1.17
N LYS A 7 -16.57 34.84 2.09
CA LYS A 7 -16.96 34.25 3.38
C LYS A 7 -18.17 33.30 3.32
N THR A 8 -19.14 33.54 2.45
CA THR A 8 -20.40 32.75 2.41
C THR A 8 -20.43 31.73 1.28
N GLY A 9 -19.57 31.88 0.27
CA GLY A 9 -19.54 31.02 -0.92
C GLY A 9 -20.75 31.19 -1.85
N GLU A 10 -21.59 32.21 -1.62
CA GLU A 10 -22.76 32.50 -2.46
C GLU A 10 -22.35 33.11 -3.81
N LEU A 11 -23.09 32.78 -4.87
CA LEU A 11 -22.86 33.32 -6.21
C LEU A 11 -23.34 34.78 -6.26
N ILE A 12 -22.46 35.68 -6.70
CA ILE A 12 -22.77 37.10 -6.91
C ILE A 12 -22.72 37.38 -8.42
N GLU A 13 -23.87 37.71 -9.00
CA GLU A 13 -23.98 38.00 -10.45
C GLU A 13 -23.48 39.41 -10.81
N SER A 14 -23.56 40.36 -9.87
CA SER A 14 -23.12 41.75 -10.05
C SER A 14 -22.47 42.25 -8.77
N PRO A 15 -21.17 42.01 -8.55
CA PRO A 15 -20.47 42.46 -7.35
C PRO A 15 -20.38 43.98 -7.33
N ASP A 16 -20.77 44.58 -6.20
CA ASP A 16 -20.62 46.01 -5.99
C ASP A 16 -19.15 46.34 -5.69
N LEU A 17 -18.41 46.71 -6.73
CA LEU A 17 -16.99 47.07 -6.64
C LEU A 17 -16.76 48.41 -5.90
N SER A 18 -17.81 49.15 -5.55
CA SER A 18 -17.68 50.28 -4.63
C SER A 18 -17.65 49.83 -3.16
N ALA A 19 -18.22 48.66 -2.88
CA ALA A 19 -18.30 48.05 -1.56
C ALA A 19 -17.27 46.93 -1.34
N GLY A 20 -16.42 46.63 -2.32
CA GLY A 20 -15.36 45.62 -2.21
C GLY A 20 -14.47 45.51 -3.44
N TYR A 21 -13.66 44.45 -3.50
CA TYR A 21 -12.85 44.10 -4.68
C TYR A 21 -12.96 42.61 -5.01
N THR A 22 -12.61 42.24 -6.24
CA THR A 22 -12.59 40.85 -6.70
C THR A 22 -11.19 40.35 -7.00
N TYR A 23 -10.88 39.10 -6.67
CA TYR A 23 -9.60 38.47 -6.98
C TYR A 23 -9.77 37.04 -7.53
N PRO A 24 -8.83 36.54 -8.36
CA PRO A 24 -8.92 35.20 -8.94
C PRO A 24 -8.66 34.08 -7.92
N GLY A 25 -9.44 33.01 -8.00
CA GLY A 25 -9.30 31.83 -7.14
C GLY A 25 -9.85 30.56 -7.80
N LYS A 26 -9.81 29.45 -7.07
CA LYS A 26 -10.36 28.16 -7.51
C LYS A 26 -11.36 27.65 -6.48
N ARG A 27 -12.56 27.29 -6.93
CA ARG A 27 -13.61 26.71 -6.08
C ARG A 27 -13.77 25.23 -6.38
N TYR A 28 -13.88 24.41 -5.34
CA TYR A 28 -14.21 22.99 -5.47
C TYR A 28 -15.65 22.81 -5.96
N VAL A 29 -15.84 22.03 -7.03
CA VAL A 29 -17.14 21.81 -7.69
C VAL A 29 -17.65 20.39 -7.49
N GLY A 30 -16.76 19.43 -7.22
CA GLY A 30 -17.13 18.04 -6.97
C GLY A 30 -16.00 17.09 -7.29
N THR A 31 -16.32 15.80 -7.34
CA THR A 31 -15.36 14.73 -7.62
C THR A 31 -15.78 13.96 -8.87
N GLU A 32 -14.85 13.72 -9.79
CA GLU A 32 -15.05 12.84 -10.94
C GLU A 32 -14.34 11.50 -10.72
N ARG A 33 -15.00 10.40 -11.08
CA ARG A 33 -14.35 9.09 -11.16
C ARG A 33 -13.70 8.91 -12.51
N ARG A 34 -12.37 8.84 -12.54
CA ARG A 34 -11.58 8.63 -13.76
C ARG A 34 -10.91 7.27 -13.74
N VAL A 35 -10.97 6.57 -14.88
CA VAL A 35 -10.18 5.35 -15.11
C VAL A 35 -8.75 5.75 -15.44
N LEU A 36 -7.77 5.16 -14.75
CA LEU A 36 -6.36 5.39 -14.98
C LEU A 36 -5.94 4.80 -16.33
N ALA A 37 -5.43 5.66 -17.20
CA ALA A 37 -4.98 5.29 -18.54
C ALA A 37 -3.96 4.13 -18.49
N GLY A 38 -4.13 3.13 -19.35
CA GLY A 38 -3.26 1.95 -19.43
C GLY A 38 -3.62 0.80 -18.48
N THR A 39 -4.44 1.04 -17.43
CA THR A 39 -4.81 -0.01 -16.46
C THR A 39 -5.85 -0.99 -16.99
N VAL A 40 -6.63 -0.61 -18.01
CA VAL A 40 -7.67 -1.45 -18.61
C VAL A 40 -7.10 -2.74 -19.22
N ALA A 41 -5.87 -2.69 -19.74
CA ALA A 41 -5.19 -3.86 -20.32
C ALA A 41 -4.75 -4.88 -19.25
N LEU A 42 -4.46 -4.42 -18.03
CA LEU A 42 -4.01 -5.27 -16.92
C LEU A 42 -5.17 -5.66 -15.99
N TYR A 43 -6.21 -4.83 -15.89
CA TYR A 43 -7.39 -5.00 -15.04
C TYR A 43 -8.70 -4.75 -15.84
N PRO A 44 -9.08 -5.64 -16.77
CA PRO A 44 -10.33 -5.52 -17.54
C PRO A 44 -11.58 -5.90 -16.72
N PRO A 45 -12.78 -5.38 -17.04
CA PRO A 45 -13.09 -4.45 -18.14
C PRO A 45 -12.96 -2.96 -17.76
N ASP A 46 -12.83 -2.66 -16.47
CA ASP A 46 -13.15 -1.34 -15.92
C ASP A 46 -11.94 -0.50 -15.51
N GLY A 47 -10.73 -1.08 -15.57
CA GLY A 47 -9.48 -0.43 -15.15
C GLY A 47 -9.47 -0.01 -13.68
N LEU A 48 -8.35 0.57 -13.24
CA LEU A 48 -8.24 1.15 -11.91
C LEU A 48 -8.88 2.54 -11.91
N ARG A 49 -9.78 2.82 -10.96
CA ARG A 49 -10.55 4.07 -10.88
C ARG A 49 -10.06 4.94 -9.73
N VAL A 50 -9.94 6.23 -9.97
CA VAL A 50 -9.56 7.24 -8.96
C VAL A 50 -10.60 8.34 -8.91
N GLU A 51 -10.88 8.84 -7.71
CA GLU A 51 -11.72 10.00 -7.45
C GLU A 51 -10.85 11.27 -7.51
N VAL A 52 -11.07 12.09 -8.53
CA VAL A 52 -10.29 13.31 -8.78
C VAL A 52 -11.16 14.53 -8.44
N PRO A 53 -10.70 15.41 -7.53
CA PRO A 53 -11.42 16.65 -7.23
C PRO A 53 -11.36 17.61 -8.44
N ILE A 54 -12.51 18.15 -8.82
CA ILE A 54 -12.67 19.14 -9.87
C ILE A 54 -12.80 20.52 -9.23
N TYR A 55 -11.99 21.45 -9.73
CA TYR A 55 -12.05 22.87 -9.38
C TYR A 55 -12.47 23.70 -10.58
N GLU A 56 -13.27 24.74 -10.35
CA GLU A 56 -13.54 25.78 -11.34
C GLU A 56 -12.75 27.04 -11.02
N ASP A 57 -12.19 27.68 -12.05
CA ASP A 57 -11.60 29.00 -11.92
C ASP A 57 -12.73 30.04 -11.71
N CYS A 58 -12.66 30.78 -10.62
CA CYS A 58 -13.66 31.76 -10.23
C CYS A 58 -13.02 33.07 -9.73
N LEU A 59 -13.85 34.09 -9.50
CA LEU A 59 -13.48 35.29 -8.77
C LEU A 59 -14.07 35.21 -7.37
N PHE A 60 -13.34 35.62 -6.34
CA PHE A 60 -13.90 35.86 -5.02
C PHE A 60 -14.11 37.36 -4.83
N PHE A 61 -15.25 37.74 -4.25
CA PHE A 61 -15.57 39.10 -3.85
C PHE A 61 -15.30 39.27 -2.36
N HIS A 62 -14.43 40.21 -2.03
CA HIS A 62 -14.11 40.63 -0.67
C HIS A 62 -14.76 42.00 -0.40
N PRO A 63 -15.71 42.11 0.55
CA PRO A 63 -16.27 43.39 0.93
C PRO A 63 -15.27 44.20 1.77
N TRP A 64 -15.20 45.51 1.56
CA TRP A 64 -14.32 46.41 2.31
C TRP A 64 -14.67 46.37 3.81
N GLU A 65 -13.66 46.13 4.65
CA GLU A 65 -13.84 46.22 6.11
C GLU A 65 -13.64 47.68 6.58
N PRO A 66 -14.32 48.12 7.68
CA PRO A 66 -14.18 49.48 8.19
C PRO A 66 -12.73 49.81 8.57
N GLY A 67 -12.03 50.60 7.75
CA GLY A 67 -10.65 51.01 7.96
C GLY A 67 -9.70 50.70 6.80
N GLU A 68 -10.11 49.89 5.82
CA GLU A 68 -9.35 49.69 4.57
C GLU A 68 -9.46 50.94 3.68
N LYS A 69 -8.33 51.59 3.39
CA LYS A 69 -8.32 52.81 2.57
C LYS A 69 -8.43 52.46 1.07
N PRO A 70 -9.34 53.06 0.28
CA PRO A 70 -9.56 52.71 -1.13
C PRO A 70 -8.48 53.17 -2.14
N GLU A 71 -7.38 53.80 -1.68
CA GLU A 71 -6.44 54.51 -2.57
C GLU A 71 -5.17 53.72 -2.96
N GLU A 72 -4.98 52.52 -2.42
CA GLU A 72 -3.95 51.58 -2.89
C GLU A 72 -4.64 50.41 -3.59
N ASN A 73 -4.09 49.97 -4.74
CA ASN A 73 -4.56 48.78 -5.44
C ASN A 73 -4.57 47.61 -4.44
N PRO A 74 -5.73 47.12 -3.99
CA PRO A 74 -5.79 46.20 -2.87
C PRO A 74 -5.04 44.93 -3.25
N GLN A 75 -3.96 44.67 -2.53
CA GLN A 75 -3.26 43.40 -2.62
C GLN A 75 -4.24 42.34 -2.11
N PRO A 76 -4.27 41.12 -2.69
CA PRO A 76 -5.09 40.03 -2.14
C PRO A 76 -4.81 39.93 -0.65
N PRO A 77 -5.83 39.66 0.18
CA PRO A 77 -5.63 39.67 1.63
C PRO A 77 -4.50 38.69 1.95
N ASP A 78 -3.45 39.18 2.61
CA ASP A 78 -2.40 38.30 3.14
C ASP A 78 -3.09 37.27 4.04
N PRO A 79 -2.73 35.97 3.96
CA PRO A 79 -3.29 34.96 4.85
C PRO A 79 -3.10 35.42 6.30
N LYS A 80 -4.19 35.71 7.02
CA LYS A 80 -4.13 36.29 8.36
C LYS A 80 -3.31 35.37 9.29
N PRO A 81 -2.22 35.86 9.91
CA PRO A 81 -1.50 35.10 10.93
C PRO A 81 -2.30 35.11 12.24
N SER A 82 -2.37 33.97 12.93
CA SER A 82 -2.81 33.94 14.32
C SER A 82 -1.82 34.74 15.18
N ASP A 83 -2.31 35.61 16.06
CA ASP A 83 -1.52 36.53 16.88
C ASP A 83 -0.57 35.84 17.89
N THR A 84 0.59 35.40 17.40
CA THR A 84 1.86 35.25 18.12
C THR A 84 2.93 35.12 17.05
N ALA A 85 3.82 36.11 16.93
CA ALA A 85 4.85 36.12 15.87
C ALA A 85 5.90 35.04 16.17
N ALA A 86 5.66 33.85 15.61
CA ALA A 86 6.57 32.73 15.63
C ALA A 86 7.89 33.11 14.94
N THR A 87 8.99 32.94 15.65
CA THR A 87 10.35 33.15 15.12
C THR A 87 10.64 32.17 13.97
N TRP A 88 11.67 32.43 13.15
CA TRP A 88 12.00 31.57 12.00
C TRP A 88 12.19 30.08 12.37
N ASP A 89 12.57 29.77 13.61
CA ASP A 89 12.65 28.40 14.13
C ASP A 89 11.26 27.81 14.50
N GLU A 90 10.30 28.63 14.92
CA GLU A 90 8.90 28.23 15.16
C GLU A 90 8.08 28.13 13.87
N LEU A 91 8.39 28.90 12.83
CA LEU A 91 7.80 28.74 11.49
C LEU A 91 8.26 27.43 10.83
N ALA A 92 9.48 26.99 11.07
CA ALA A 92 9.97 25.67 10.67
C ALA A 92 9.25 24.54 11.42
N ALA A 93 8.90 24.75 12.70
CA ALA A 93 8.06 23.83 13.47
C ALA A 93 6.58 23.87 13.04
N ALA A 94 6.01 25.02 12.70
CA ALA A 94 4.62 25.16 12.27
C ALA A 94 4.36 24.66 10.84
N TYR A 95 5.36 24.73 9.94
CA TYR A 95 5.34 23.97 8.68
C TYR A 95 5.27 22.44 8.91
N SER A 96 5.61 22.00 10.13
CA SER A 96 5.53 20.60 10.55
C SER A 96 4.22 20.28 11.31
N GLU A 97 3.47 21.27 11.82
CA GLU A 97 2.32 21.01 12.71
C GLU A 97 1.01 21.81 12.41
N GLY A 98 0.94 22.71 11.42
CA GLY A 98 -0.20 23.63 11.25
C GLY A 98 -0.78 23.84 9.85
N GLY A 99 -0.60 22.90 8.91
CA GLY A 99 -1.18 23.01 7.56
C GLY A 99 -2.61 22.46 7.49
N ASP A 100 -3.59 23.32 7.22
CA ASP A 100 -4.94 22.93 6.77
C ASP A 100 -4.85 22.07 5.51
N ILE A 101 -4.81 20.75 5.73
CA ILE A 101 -5.54 19.63 5.13
C ILE A 101 -6.24 19.89 3.78
N CYS A 102 -5.52 20.47 2.84
CA CYS A 102 -5.62 20.08 1.45
C CYS A 102 -4.19 19.72 1.06
N MET A 103 -3.79 18.49 1.38
CA MET A 103 -2.56 17.93 0.83
C MET A 103 -2.60 18.22 -0.67
N SER A 104 -1.72 19.09 -1.17
CA SER A 104 -1.23 18.92 -2.52
C SER A 104 -0.56 17.55 -2.50
N MET A 105 -1.35 16.50 -2.69
CA MET A 105 -0.84 15.18 -2.93
C MET A 105 -0.06 15.32 -4.22
N ASP A 106 1.25 15.52 -4.08
CA ASP A 106 2.21 15.21 -5.10
C ASP A 106 1.76 13.89 -5.75
N ALA A 107 1.72 13.83 -7.08
CA ALA A 107 1.31 12.65 -7.81
C ALA A 107 2.06 11.40 -7.31
N LYS A 108 3.32 11.55 -6.87
CA LYS A 108 4.08 10.49 -6.23
C LYS A 108 3.47 10.05 -4.88
N THR A 109 3.08 10.98 -4.01
CA THR A 109 2.42 10.67 -2.73
C THR A 109 1.09 9.96 -2.96
N LEU A 110 0.26 10.44 -3.89
CA LEU A 110 -0.98 9.77 -4.27
C LEU A 110 -0.73 8.35 -4.78
N VAL A 111 0.22 8.18 -5.70
CA VAL A 111 0.57 6.86 -6.25
C VAL A 111 1.07 5.93 -5.15
N LEU A 112 1.94 6.42 -4.26
CA LEU A 112 2.45 5.62 -3.14
C LEU A 112 1.34 5.19 -2.18
N ASP A 113 0.40 6.08 -1.87
CA ASP A 113 -0.69 5.77 -0.95
C ASP A 113 -1.68 4.79 -1.57
N VAL A 114 -2.01 4.93 -2.86
CA VAL A 114 -2.81 3.95 -3.60
C VAL A 114 -2.12 2.59 -3.65
N LEU A 115 -0.80 2.54 -3.92
CA LEU A 115 -0.06 1.28 -3.94
C LEU A 115 0.03 0.62 -2.55
N ARG A 116 0.18 1.41 -1.48
CA ARG A 116 0.17 0.91 -0.10
C ARG A 116 -1.19 0.35 0.28
N ASP A 117 -2.26 1.06 -0.03
CA ASP A 117 -3.63 0.62 0.24
C ASP A 117 -3.98 -0.64 -0.55
N LEU A 118 -3.61 -0.69 -1.84
CA LEU A 118 -3.77 -1.90 -2.65
C LEU A 118 -2.98 -3.08 -2.07
N GLY A 119 -1.70 -2.89 -1.74
CA GLY A 119 -0.87 -3.94 -1.15
C GLY A 119 -1.42 -4.43 0.19
N ALA A 120 -1.93 -3.52 1.03
CA ALA A 120 -2.57 -3.88 2.29
C ALA A 120 -3.85 -4.70 2.10
N ARG A 121 -4.66 -4.37 1.08
CA ARG A 121 -5.88 -5.12 0.73
C ARG A 121 -5.57 -6.50 0.15
N GLU A 122 -4.67 -6.59 -0.82
CA GLU A 122 -4.25 -7.88 -1.40
C GLU A 122 -3.67 -8.79 -0.31
N ALA A 123 -2.82 -8.26 0.58
CA ALA A 123 -2.26 -9.02 1.70
C ALA A 123 -3.33 -9.48 2.69
N ALA A 124 -4.32 -8.63 2.99
CA ALA A 124 -5.43 -8.97 3.86
C ALA A 124 -6.32 -10.06 3.25
N GLU A 125 -6.63 -9.97 1.97
CA GLU A 125 -7.42 -10.95 1.24
C GLU A 125 -6.69 -12.30 1.13
N LEU A 126 -5.43 -12.29 0.71
CA LEU A 126 -4.61 -13.49 0.65
C LEU A 126 -4.56 -14.19 2.01
N ARG A 127 -4.32 -13.44 3.09
CA ARG A 127 -4.30 -13.98 4.44
C ARG A 127 -5.59 -14.70 4.83
N GLN A 128 -6.76 -14.16 4.48
CA GLN A 128 -8.04 -14.78 4.85
C GLN A 128 -8.32 -16.09 4.11
N ASN A 129 -7.82 -16.21 2.87
CA ASN A 129 -8.13 -17.34 1.99
C ASN A 129 -6.98 -18.37 1.87
N ALA A 130 -5.77 -18.05 2.34
CA ALA A 130 -4.58 -18.88 2.15
C ALA A 130 -4.73 -20.31 2.71
N ALA A 131 -5.52 -20.51 3.76
CA ALA A 131 -5.75 -21.84 4.35
C ALA A 131 -6.41 -22.84 3.37
N GLU A 132 -7.12 -22.34 2.36
CA GLU A 132 -7.80 -23.16 1.34
C GLU A 132 -6.98 -23.26 0.04
N MET A 133 -5.87 -22.53 -0.05
CA MET A 133 -5.00 -22.49 -1.22
C MET A 133 -3.84 -23.46 -1.08
N ASP A 134 -3.41 -24.05 -2.19
CA ASP A 134 -2.15 -24.78 -2.21
C ASP A 134 -0.94 -23.84 -2.22
N GLY A 135 0.23 -24.35 -1.84
CA GLY A 135 1.45 -23.53 -1.78
C GLY A 135 1.85 -22.96 -3.14
N THR A 136 1.54 -23.64 -4.26
CA THR A 136 1.74 -23.14 -5.62
C THR A 136 0.98 -21.84 -5.84
N THR A 137 -0.30 -21.81 -5.46
CA THR A 137 -1.16 -20.63 -5.57
C THR A 137 -0.66 -19.51 -4.67
N ILE A 138 -0.30 -19.81 -3.42
CA ILE A 138 0.24 -18.80 -2.49
C ILE A 138 1.53 -18.17 -3.05
N ILE A 139 2.46 -18.99 -3.54
CA ILE A 139 3.72 -18.52 -4.15
C ILE A 139 3.46 -17.81 -5.49
N ALA A 140 2.38 -18.14 -6.21
CA ALA A 140 1.97 -17.39 -7.39
C ALA A 140 1.64 -15.92 -7.02
N TYR A 141 1.01 -15.71 -5.86
CA TYR A 141 0.64 -14.42 -5.27
C TYR A 141 1.70 -13.84 -4.31
N GLU A 142 2.96 -14.26 -4.39
CA GLU A 142 4.01 -13.85 -3.43
C GLU A 142 4.17 -12.33 -3.28
N ARG A 143 3.86 -11.53 -4.32
CA ARG A 143 3.88 -10.06 -4.22
C ARG A 143 2.95 -9.50 -3.13
N ALA A 144 1.88 -10.22 -2.81
CA ALA A 144 0.89 -9.86 -1.79
C ALA A 144 1.21 -10.50 -0.43
N VAL A 145 2.22 -11.37 -0.37
CA VAL A 145 2.66 -11.97 0.89
C VAL A 145 3.45 -10.90 1.67
N PRO A 146 2.99 -10.49 2.88
CA PRO A 146 3.71 -9.50 3.67
C PRO A 146 5.03 -10.06 4.18
N ALA A 147 6.05 -9.20 4.28
CA ALA A 147 7.30 -9.56 4.96
C ALA A 147 7.04 -9.90 6.43
N TRP A 148 7.71 -10.93 6.94
CA TRP A 148 7.67 -11.26 8.36
C TRP A 148 8.34 -10.16 9.20
N SER A 149 7.78 -9.90 10.37
CA SER A 149 8.30 -8.99 11.40
C SER A 149 8.19 -9.65 12.78
N HIS A 150 9.23 -9.48 13.60
CA HIS A 150 9.31 -9.98 14.98
C HIS A 150 8.38 -9.22 15.92
N GLU A 151 8.14 -7.94 15.63
CA GLU A 151 7.31 -7.03 16.42
C GLU A 151 5.81 -7.20 16.12
N ARG A 152 5.46 -8.03 15.14
CA ARG A 152 4.08 -8.23 14.72
C ARG A 152 3.37 -9.22 15.63
N ASP A 153 2.17 -8.84 16.06
CA ASP A 153 1.21 -9.77 16.65
C ASP A 153 0.42 -10.50 15.56
N TYR A 154 0.66 -11.80 15.40
CA TYR A 154 -0.07 -12.67 14.48
C TYR A 154 -1.21 -13.43 15.17
N SER A 155 -1.53 -13.15 16.45
CA SER A 155 -2.55 -13.88 17.21
C SER A 155 -3.96 -13.75 16.61
N ALA A 156 -4.21 -12.68 15.85
CA ALA A 156 -5.47 -12.45 15.14
C ALA A 156 -5.47 -12.99 13.69
N TRP A 157 -4.37 -13.57 13.23
CA TRP A 157 -4.26 -14.09 11.87
C TRP A 157 -4.75 -15.55 11.83
N PRO A 158 -5.42 -15.98 10.75
CA PRO A 158 -5.82 -17.37 10.60
C PRO A 158 -4.60 -18.28 10.43
N ALA A 159 -4.71 -19.54 10.87
CA ALA A 159 -3.73 -20.56 10.52
C ALA A 159 -3.67 -20.73 8.98
N GLY A 160 -2.48 -20.97 8.44
CA GLY A 160 -2.20 -20.95 7.00
C GLY A 160 -1.84 -19.58 6.45
N ALA A 161 -1.96 -18.50 7.23
CA ALA A 161 -1.59 -17.16 6.77
C ALA A 161 -0.10 -17.08 6.34
N PRO A 162 0.20 -16.55 5.14
CA PRO A 162 1.56 -16.53 4.62
C PRO A 162 2.34 -15.29 5.05
N VAL A 163 3.65 -15.45 5.23
CA VAL A 163 4.63 -14.37 5.39
C VAL A 163 5.90 -14.69 4.58
N ALA A 164 6.59 -13.67 4.10
CA ALA A 164 7.85 -13.83 3.38
C ALA A 164 9.03 -13.58 4.33
N ASP A 165 9.97 -14.51 4.39
CA ASP A 165 11.23 -14.34 5.13
C ASP A 165 12.32 -15.24 4.54
N GLU A 166 13.56 -14.75 4.50
CA GLU A 166 14.75 -15.53 4.07
C GLU A 166 14.60 -16.20 2.70
N GLY A 167 13.91 -15.53 1.77
CA GLY A 167 13.67 -16.03 0.42
C GLY A 167 12.64 -17.17 0.34
N GLN A 168 11.89 -17.39 1.43
CA GLN A 168 10.85 -18.40 1.56
C GLN A 168 9.50 -17.77 1.85
N VAL A 169 8.44 -18.54 1.61
CA VAL A 169 7.08 -18.23 2.06
C VAL A 169 6.71 -19.19 3.18
N TRP A 170 6.51 -18.65 4.38
CA TRP A 170 6.19 -19.39 5.59
C TRP A 170 4.69 -19.30 5.88
N LEU A 171 4.12 -20.39 6.37
CA LEU A 171 2.70 -20.49 6.69
C LEU A 171 2.51 -20.57 8.21
N LEU A 172 1.68 -19.70 8.77
CA LEU A 172 1.40 -19.68 10.21
C LEU A 172 0.71 -20.98 10.65
N ILE A 173 1.32 -21.77 11.52
CA ILE A 173 0.69 -23.02 12.02
C ILE A 173 -0.22 -22.69 13.21
N GLN A 174 0.28 -21.89 14.15
CA GLN A 174 -0.44 -21.52 15.37
C GLN A 174 -0.43 -19.99 15.51
N PRO A 175 -1.59 -19.33 15.64
CA PRO A 175 -1.65 -17.89 15.91
C PRO A 175 -0.91 -17.52 17.19
N HIS A 176 -0.01 -16.54 17.10
CA HIS A 176 0.81 -16.12 18.22
C HIS A 176 1.35 -14.69 18.02
N ASN A 177 1.78 -14.06 19.11
CA ASN A 177 2.57 -12.85 19.04
C ASN A 177 4.04 -13.21 18.80
N ALA A 178 4.63 -12.78 17.67
CA ALA A 178 6.02 -13.14 17.34
C ALA A 178 7.03 -12.58 18.35
N ALA A 179 6.74 -11.44 18.97
CA ALA A 179 7.63 -10.84 19.97
C ALA A 179 7.75 -11.67 21.26
N SER A 180 6.88 -12.67 21.44
CA SER A 180 6.94 -13.60 22.59
C SER A 180 7.91 -14.77 22.37
N TYR A 181 8.51 -14.89 21.19
CA TYR A 181 9.41 -15.98 20.83
C TYR A 181 10.72 -15.41 20.28
N GLU A 182 11.84 -16.02 20.65
CA GLU A 182 13.14 -15.70 20.08
C GLU A 182 13.34 -16.48 18.78
N GLY A 183 13.73 -15.78 17.72
CA GLY A 183 14.06 -16.39 16.42
C GLY A 183 13.17 -15.90 15.27
N ARG A 184 13.12 -16.72 14.22
CA ARG A 184 12.51 -16.41 12.93
C ARG A 184 11.71 -17.62 12.43
N PRO A 185 10.88 -17.51 11.38
CA PRO A 185 10.12 -18.65 10.87
C PRO A 185 10.98 -19.90 10.58
N SER A 186 12.20 -19.72 10.07
CA SER A 186 13.14 -20.81 9.78
C SER A 186 13.62 -21.58 11.02
N THR A 187 13.69 -20.93 12.18
CA THR A 187 14.10 -21.58 13.45
C THR A 187 12.90 -21.99 14.32
N LEU A 188 11.74 -21.37 14.13
CA LEU A 188 10.51 -21.61 14.88
C LEU A 188 9.54 -22.53 14.12
N ARG A 189 10.05 -23.69 13.67
CA ARG A 189 9.35 -24.63 12.77
C ARG A 189 8.10 -25.32 13.34
N ALA A 190 7.88 -25.21 14.65
CA ALA A 190 6.63 -25.63 15.30
C ALA A 190 5.50 -24.60 15.14
N LEU A 191 5.86 -23.32 14.92
CA LEU A 191 4.93 -22.21 14.73
C LEU A 191 4.75 -21.86 13.24
N TRP A 192 5.74 -22.22 12.42
CA TRP A 192 5.79 -21.89 10.99
C TRP A 192 6.02 -23.13 10.11
N GLY A 193 5.10 -23.33 9.17
CA GLY A 193 5.17 -24.27 8.07
C GLY A 193 5.80 -23.62 6.84
N LEU A 194 6.05 -24.41 5.80
CA LEU A 194 6.66 -23.95 4.57
C LEU A 194 5.67 -24.12 3.42
N ALA A 195 5.51 -23.09 2.59
CA ALA A 195 4.79 -23.22 1.35
C ALA A 195 5.72 -23.81 0.28
N HIS A 196 5.26 -24.88 -0.35
CA HIS A 196 5.94 -25.52 -1.48
C HIS A 196 5.18 -25.24 -2.77
N THR A 197 5.88 -25.27 -3.89
CA THR A 197 5.28 -25.01 -5.21
C THR A 197 5.45 -26.21 -6.12
N LYS A 198 4.46 -26.47 -6.97
CA LYS A 198 4.58 -27.41 -8.10
C LYS A 198 5.04 -26.73 -9.40
N ASP A 199 5.11 -25.40 -9.41
CA ASP A 199 5.65 -24.59 -10.51
C ASP A 199 7.19 -24.51 -10.41
N PRO A 200 7.94 -25.15 -11.33
CA PRO A 200 9.40 -25.14 -11.32
C PRO A 200 10.00 -23.74 -11.46
N THR A 201 9.33 -22.83 -12.16
CA THR A 201 9.82 -21.46 -12.39
C THR A 201 9.86 -20.63 -11.10
N ARG A 202 9.03 -21.03 -10.13
CA ARG A 202 8.91 -20.38 -8.82
C ARG A 202 9.52 -21.20 -7.69
N ALA A 203 10.25 -22.27 -8.01
CA ALA A 203 10.88 -23.15 -7.03
C ALA A 203 11.76 -22.35 -6.06
N LYS A 204 11.52 -22.56 -4.76
CA LYS A 204 12.24 -21.93 -3.65
C LYS A 204 13.48 -22.73 -3.27
N PRO A 205 14.49 -22.13 -2.61
CA PRO A 205 15.63 -22.89 -2.11
C PRO A 205 15.21 -24.08 -1.24
N TRP A 206 16.00 -25.15 -1.24
CA TRP A 206 15.78 -26.26 -0.31
C TRP A 206 15.79 -25.77 1.15
N VAL A 207 14.90 -26.35 1.96
CA VAL A 207 14.86 -26.18 3.41
C VAL A 207 14.59 -27.55 4.01
N ASP A 208 15.43 -27.96 4.96
CA ASP A 208 15.25 -29.24 5.64
C ASP A 208 13.89 -29.28 6.38
N PRO A 209 13.11 -30.36 6.21
CA PRO A 209 11.88 -30.53 6.98
C PRO A 209 12.17 -30.68 8.48
N TYR A 210 11.23 -30.26 9.32
CA TYR A 210 11.32 -30.40 10.77
C TYR A 210 10.09 -31.13 11.31
N GLY A 211 10.24 -32.42 11.60
CA GLY A 211 9.10 -33.29 11.86
C GLY A 211 8.18 -33.32 10.64
N THR A 212 6.88 -33.09 10.84
CA THR A 212 5.88 -33.01 9.76
C THR A 212 5.85 -31.64 9.05
N SER A 213 6.58 -30.64 9.54
CA SER A 213 6.63 -29.32 8.92
C SER A 213 7.58 -29.30 7.73
N GLY A 214 7.07 -28.88 6.57
CA GLY A 214 7.86 -28.65 5.36
C GLY A 214 8.31 -29.91 4.62
N MET A 215 7.73 -31.09 4.92
CA MET A 215 7.91 -32.27 4.08
C MET A 215 7.44 -31.99 2.66
N TYR A 216 8.22 -32.43 1.66
CA TYR A 216 7.85 -32.25 0.26
C TYR A 216 6.89 -33.34 -0.18
N MET A 217 5.91 -32.96 -0.98
CA MET A 217 4.89 -33.83 -1.55
C MET A 217 5.15 -34.09 -3.03
N VAL A 218 4.52 -35.12 -3.58
CA VAL A 218 4.68 -35.46 -5.00
C VAL A 218 4.35 -34.25 -5.89
N GLY A 219 5.24 -33.99 -6.85
CA GLY A 219 5.14 -32.88 -7.80
C GLY A 219 5.66 -31.53 -7.30
N GLU A 220 5.98 -31.39 -6.02
CA GLU A 220 6.56 -30.15 -5.48
C GLU A 220 8.02 -29.99 -5.86
N CYS A 221 8.46 -28.75 -6.02
CA CYS A 221 9.75 -28.40 -6.59
C CYS A 221 10.58 -27.55 -5.62
N TYR A 222 11.90 -27.74 -5.64
CA TYR A 222 12.85 -26.85 -4.99
C TYR A 222 14.03 -26.53 -5.92
N ARG A 223 14.72 -25.42 -5.63
CA ARG A 223 15.93 -24.97 -6.31
C ARG A 223 17.16 -25.29 -5.46
N ALA A 224 18.06 -26.08 -6.00
CA ALA A 224 19.34 -26.39 -5.37
C ALA A 224 20.32 -25.20 -5.43
N LYS A 225 21.41 -25.27 -4.67
CA LYS A 225 22.40 -24.18 -4.55
C LYS A 225 23.14 -23.88 -5.85
N ASP A 226 23.25 -24.86 -6.74
CA ASP A 226 23.82 -24.74 -8.09
C ASP A 226 22.84 -24.13 -9.11
N GLY A 227 21.58 -23.90 -8.70
CA GLY A 227 20.51 -23.37 -9.54
C GLY A 227 19.62 -24.42 -10.19
N THR A 228 19.98 -25.71 -10.10
CA THR A 228 19.19 -26.82 -10.64
C THR A 228 17.85 -26.93 -9.92
N VAL A 229 16.76 -27.13 -10.65
CA VAL A 229 15.42 -27.32 -10.07
C VAL A 229 15.06 -28.79 -10.10
N TYR A 230 14.63 -29.30 -8.95
CA TYR A 230 14.22 -30.68 -8.77
C TYR A 230 12.74 -30.73 -8.45
N ARG A 231 12.04 -31.72 -9.00
CA ARG A 231 10.65 -32.06 -8.66
C ARG A 231 10.59 -33.38 -7.91
N CYS A 232 9.81 -33.41 -6.84
CA CYS A 232 9.66 -34.59 -6.00
C CYS A 232 8.77 -35.64 -6.67
N LEU A 233 9.18 -36.90 -6.58
CA LEU A 233 8.51 -38.06 -7.17
C LEU A 233 7.67 -38.85 -6.16
N GLN A 234 7.68 -38.45 -4.88
CA GLN A 234 6.98 -39.17 -3.81
C GLN A 234 6.48 -38.22 -2.72
N ASP A 235 5.53 -38.71 -1.91
CA ASP A 235 5.00 -37.97 -0.76
C ASP A 235 5.87 -38.08 0.48
N ASN A 236 5.75 -37.09 1.37
CA ASN A 236 6.45 -37.02 2.65
C ASN A 236 7.98 -37.12 2.52
N CYS A 237 8.53 -36.52 1.45
CA CYS A 237 9.96 -36.55 1.22
C CYS A 237 10.69 -35.60 2.18
N VAL A 238 11.68 -36.15 2.89
CA VAL A 238 12.46 -35.45 3.92
C VAL A 238 13.93 -35.25 3.57
N TYR A 239 14.35 -35.73 2.40
CA TYR A 239 15.73 -35.68 1.93
C TYR A 239 15.78 -34.98 0.58
N ASP A 240 16.80 -34.17 0.36
CA ASP A 240 17.04 -33.49 -0.93
C ASP A 240 17.52 -34.48 -2.01
N ALA A 241 17.71 -33.99 -3.23
CA ALA A 241 18.18 -34.79 -4.35
C ALA A 241 19.61 -35.32 -4.18
N GLN A 242 20.43 -34.71 -3.32
CA GLN A 242 21.77 -35.22 -3.03
C GLN A 242 21.71 -36.45 -2.10
N ALA A 243 20.88 -36.37 -1.06
CA ALA A 243 20.74 -37.42 -0.07
C ALA A 243 19.84 -38.57 -0.55
N LEU A 244 18.82 -38.30 -1.37
CA LEU A 244 17.93 -39.31 -1.95
C LEU A 244 17.63 -39.04 -3.44
N PRO A 245 18.60 -39.24 -4.35
CA PRO A 245 18.42 -38.92 -5.77
C PRO A 245 17.21 -39.60 -6.43
N SER A 246 16.85 -40.80 -6.00
CA SER A 246 15.72 -41.56 -6.57
C SER A 246 14.35 -40.94 -6.29
N ALA A 247 14.26 -40.01 -5.35
CA ALA A 247 13.02 -39.31 -5.00
C ALA A 247 12.79 -38.04 -5.83
N TRP A 248 13.73 -37.68 -6.72
CA TRP A 248 13.73 -36.40 -7.42
C TRP A 248 14.03 -36.58 -8.90
N GLU A 249 13.39 -35.76 -9.73
CA GLU A 249 13.75 -35.56 -11.13
C GLU A 249 14.24 -34.13 -11.35
N GLU A 250 15.26 -33.94 -12.19
CA GLU A 250 15.66 -32.61 -12.65
C GLU A 250 14.60 -32.07 -13.63
N VAL A 251 14.29 -30.78 -13.52
CA VAL A 251 13.31 -30.11 -14.37
C VAL A 251 13.91 -28.85 -14.99
N GLU A 252 13.78 -28.73 -16.31
CA GLU A 252 14.14 -27.50 -17.03
C GLU A 252 13.12 -26.39 -16.75
N VAL A 253 13.64 -25.16 -16.62
CA VAL A 253 12.89 -23.97 -16.21
C VAL A 253 13.05 -22.85 -17.23
#